data_AF-A0A959FVU4-F1
#
_entry.id   AF-A0A959FVU4-F1
#
_cell.length_a   1.000
_cell.length_b   1.000
_cell.length_c   1.000
_cell.angle_alpha   90.00
_cell.angle_beta   90.00
_cell.angle_gamma   90.00
#
_symmetry.space_group_name_H-M   'P 1'
#
loop_
_entity.id
_entity.type
_entity.pdbx_description
1 polymer ?
#
loop_
_entity_poly.entity_id
_entity_poly.type
_entity_poly.pdbx_seq_one_letter_code
_entity_poly.pdbx_strand_id
1 'polypeptide(L)'
;MSSKLKIEELGSTLNMEYKWLKPQAYFFAFFCLFWDGFLVVWYSIAFATDGPLMMILFPLIHVAVGAGLTYYTICLFVNKSYIEVDNSRLSIRHAPLPWWRGTVDLHPRDLEQLYVKEKINKGENGTTKQYSVRAKLKDGSDKSIIGFIGMEAHEAQQVEKKIESFLRIPDYYVEGEYGLTAKRMSNEVKTRRPIAGMPGDQSLKNLQLGSFLDFESNSYKVSYVTQYDWKNGDTDRLFQLQSIGRDKDRLLHLGQQRGTLNVFVEAKINLMESRAFAFSTENAPDKLQYQEHDFVLVQQSSGQLYLNDANSGLPVEQWTYESGQRYHIRVVSYQGMLEYFIGERELEGSFYKILNP
;
A
#
# COMPACT_ATOMS: atom_id res chain seq x y z
N MET A 1 -13.52 -1.07 31.39
CA MET A 1 -12.75 0.02 30.76
C MET A 1 -13.10 0.07 29.29
N SER A 2 -13.65 1.18 28.77
CA SER A 2 -13.87 1.35 27.32
C SER A 2 -12.52 1.34 26.60
N SER A 3 -12.37 0.52 25.56
CA SER A 3 -11.22 0.63 24.65
C SER A 3 -11.10 2.07 24.12
N LYS A 4 -9.87 2.61 24.06
CA LYS A 4 -9.57 3.95 23.50
C LYS A 4 -9.71 3.98 21.98
N LEU A 5 -9.45 2.84 21.35
CA LEU A 5 -9.61 2.59 19.93
C LEU A 5 -10.91 1.82 19.70
N LYS A 6 -11.78 2.36 18.86
CA LYS A 6 -12.94 1.65 18.31
C LYS A 6 -12.68 1.39 16.83
N ILE A 7 -13.06 0.20 16.36
CA ILE A 7 -12.86 -0.25 14.99
C ILE A 7 -14.20 -0.79 14.51
N GLU A 8 -14.66 -0.29 13.37
CA GLU A 8 -15.91 -0.70 12.71
C GLU A 8 -15.60 -0.97 11.24
N GLU A 9 -15.81 -2.22 10.81
CA GLU A 9 -15.64 -2.67 9.43
C GLU A 9 -17.03 -2.87 8.80
N LEU A 10 -17.35 -2.05 7.81
CA LEU A 10 -18.64 -2.04 7.10
C LEU A 10 -18.39 -2.28 5.61
N GLY A 11 -18.29 -3.55 5.22
CA GLY A 11 -18.14 -4.00 3.83
C GLY A 11 -16.92 -3.38 3.14
N SER A 12 -17.15 -2.28 2.42
CA SER A 12 -16.14 -1.52 1.67
C SER A 12 -15.55 -0.32 2.43
N THR A 13 -15.83 -0.19 3.72
CA THR A 13 -15.30 0.90 4.57
C THR A 13 -14.76 0.37 5.89
N LEU A 14 -13.64 0.94 6.34
CA LEU A 14 -13.05 0.74 7.66
C LEU A 14 -13.03 2.09 8.38
N ASN A 15 -13.76 2.16 9.48
CA ASN A 15 -13.85 3.34 10.33
C ASN A 15 -13.19 3.05 11.67
N MET A 16 -12.30 3.94 12.10
CA MET A 16 -11.69 3.85 13.43
C MET A 16 -11.81 5.17 14.17
N GLU A 17 -12.10 5.09 15.47
CA GLU A 17 -12.11 6.24 16.36
C GLU A 17 -11.06 6.08 17.45
N TYR A 18 -10.23 7.10 17.64
CA TYR A 18 -9.23 7.15 18.70
C TYR A 18 -9.48 8.33 19.64
N LYS A 19 -9.70 8.05 20.93
CA LYS A 19 -9.90 9.07 21.97
C LYS A 19 -8.57 9.62 22.49
N TRP A 20 -8.46 10.94 22.59
CA TRP A 20 -7.25 11.59 23.10
C TRP A 20 -7.15 11.57 24.64
N LEU A 21 -8.26 11.30 25.31
CA LEU A 21 -8.37 11.37 26.77
C LEU A 21 -7.34 10.46 27.45
N LYS A 22 -6.53 11.09 28.32
CA LYS A 22 -5.53 10.43 29.14
C LYS A 22 -5.64 10.84 30.60
N PRO A 23 -5.17 10.02 31.55
CA PRO A 23 -5.09 10.41 32.96
C PRO A 23 -4.33 11.73 33.18
N GLN A 24 -3.29 12.00 32.38
CA GLN A 24 -2.55 13.28 32.43
C GLN A 24 -3.41 14.51 32.11
N ALA A 25 -4.51 14.36 31.36
CA ALA A 25 -5.41 15.48 31.04
C ALA A 25 -6.06 16.07 32.30
N TYR A 26 -6.36 15.24 33.31
CA TYR A 26 -6.90 15.71 34.58
C TYR A 26 -5.88 16.53 35.37
N PHE A 27 -4.61 16.11 35.35
CA PHE A 27 -3.52 16.90 35.93
C PHE A 27 -3.37 18.24 35.23
N PHE A 28 -3.37 18.26 33.89
CA PHE A 28 -3.30 19.51 33.14
C PHE A 28 -4.51 20.42 33.39
N ALA A 29 -5.72 19.87 33.52
CA ALA A 29 -6.90 20.66 33.84
C ALA A 29 -6.78 21.34 35.20
N PHE A 30 -6.33 20.60 36.23
CA PHE A 30 -6.02 21.16 37.53
C PHE A 30 -4.96 22.26 37.41
N PHE A 31 -3.83 21.99 36.74
CA PHE A 31 -2.77 22.97 36.56
C PHE A 31 -3.25 24.25 35.85
N CYS A 32 -4.01 24.13 34.76
CA CYS A 32 -4.55 25.26 34.02
C CYS A 32 -5.50 26.10 34.89
N LEU A 33 -6.35 25.47 35.70
CA LEU A 33 -7.25 26.19 36.60
C LEU A 33 -6.48 27.09 37.59
N PHE A 34 -5.42 26.56 38.19
CA PHE A 34 -4.59 27.34 39.12
C PHE A 34 -3.76 28.40 38.41
N TRP A 35 -3.20 28.08 37.25
CA TRP A 35 -2.39 29.00 36.45
C TRP A 35 -3.20 30.19 35.94
N ASP A 36 -4.36 29.93 35.33
CA ASP A 36 -5.26 30.95 34.80
C ASP A 36 -5.83 31.79 35.96
N GLY A 37 -6.17 31.16 37.09
CA GLY A 37 -6.59 31.87 38.31
C GLY A 37 -5.51 32.81 38.86
N PHE A 38 -4.25 32.36 38.91
CA PHE A 38 -3.11 33.19 39.32
C PHE A 38 -2.94 34.41 38.42
N LEU A 39 -3.02 34.23 37.09
CA LEU A 39 -2.90 35.34 36.14
C LEU A 39 -4.04 36.35 36.29
N VAL A 40 -5.28 35.89 36.47
CA VAL A 40 -6.43 36.77 36.72
C VAL A 40 -6.21 37.63 37.96
N VAL A 41 -5.77 37.04 39.08
CA VAL A 41 -5.49 37.78 40.31
C VAL A 41 -4.34 38.76 40.11
N TRP A 42 -3.26 38.35 39.43
CA TRP A 42 -2.11 39.20 39.14
C TRP A 42 -2.50 40.46 38.36
N TYR A 43 -3.22 40.30 37.24
CA TYR A 43 -3.68 41.43 36.44
C TYR A 43 -4.69 42.29 37.20
N SER A 44 -5.56 41.69 38.01
CA SER A 44 -6.52 42.45 38.83
C SER A 44 -5.79 43.37 39.80
N ILE A 45 -4.73 42.91 40.46
CA ILE A 45 -3.89 43.73 41.34
C ILE A 45 -3.17 44.81 40.53
N ALA A 46 -2.53 44.42 39.41
CA ALA A 46 -1.77 45.35 38.58
C ALA A 46 -2.63 46.52 38.08
N PHE A 47 -3.88 46.28 37.69
CA PHE A 47 -4.80 47.34 37.27
C PHE A 47 -5.42 48.11 38.44
N ALA A 48 -5.67 47.47 39.58
CA ALA A 48 -6.28 48.15 40.74
C ALA A 48 -5.32 49.13 41.45
N THR A 49 -4.01 48.89 41.36
CA THR A 49 -3.00 49.72 42.03
C THR A 49 -2.28 50.68 41.09
N ASP A 50 -2.78 50.89 39.86
CA ASP A 50 -2.07 51.61 38.79
C ASP A 50 -0.60 51.14 38.65
N GLY A 51 -0.44 49.81 38.62
CA GLY A 51 0.85 49.15 38.62
C GLY A 51 1.74 49.57 37.43
N PRO A 52 3.07 49.49 37.59
CA PRO A 52 3.99 49.89 36.54
C PRO A 52 3.76 49.07 35.27
N LEU A 53 3.94 49.67 34.10
CA LEU A 53 3.72 49.03 32.79
C LEU A 53 4.44 47.67 32.65
N MET A 54 5.62 47.53 33.25
CA MET A 54 6.37 46.28 33.26
C MET A 54 5.60 45.12 33.94
N MET A 55 4.84 45.40 34.99
CA MET A 55 4.01 44.41 35.71
C MET A 55 2.86 43.88 34.84
N ILE A 56 2.42 44.65 33.84
CA ILE A 56 1.37 44.30 32.88
C ILE A 56 1.96 43.59 31.65
N LEU A 57 3.09 44.06 31.13
CA LEU A 57 3.67 43.50 29.90
C LEU A 57 4.42 42.18 30.14
N PHE A 58 5.13 42.05 31.25
CA PHE A 58 5.94 40.86 31.53
C PHE A 58 5.13 39.54 31.55
N PRO A 59 3.92 39.47 32.14
CA PRO A 59 3.13 38.24 32.15
C PRO A 59 2.46 37.89 30.81
N LEU A 60 2.54 38.70 29.76
CA LEU A 60 1.86 38.42 28.48
C LEU A 60 2.29 37.09 27.85
N ILE A 61 3.57 36.74 27.94
CA ILE A 61 4.07 35.43 27.46
C ILE A 61 3.45 34.29 28.28
N HIS A 62 3.28 34.48 29.59
CA HIS A 62 2.65 33.52 30.48
C HIS A 62 1.16 33.33 30.18
N VAL A 63 0.46 34.40 29.77
CA VAL A 63 -0.91 34.34 29.26
C VAL A 63 -0.96 33.54 27.96
N ALA A 64 -0.07 33.81 27.00
CA ALA A 64 -0.04 33.09 25.73
C ALA A 64 0.20 31.57 25.93
N VAL A 65 1.16 31.22 26.79
CA VAL A 65 1.43 29.82 27.16
C VAL A 65 0.25 29.19 27.90
N GLY A 66 -0.34 29.91 28.86
CA GLY A 66 -1.53 29.47 29.60
C GLY A 66 -2.70 29.18 28.66
N ALA A 67 -3.05 30.13 27.80
CA ALA A 67 -4.11 29.97 26.80
C ALA A 67 -3.86 28.78 25.86
N GLY A 68 -2.62 28.61 25.38
CA GLY A 68 -2.24 27.47 24.55
C GLY A 68 -2.36 26.12 25.27
N LEU A 69 -1.92 26.06 26.54
CA LEU A 69 -2.01 24.86 27.36
C LEU A 69 -3.46 24.54 27.73
N THR A 70 -4.27 25.54 28.06
CA THR A 70 -5.71 25.40 28.33
C THR A 70 -6.42 24.88 27.08
N TYR A 71 -6.15 25.45 25.89
CA TYR A 71 -6.70 24.95 24.63
C TYR A 71 -6.31 23.49 24.36
N TYR A 72 -5.03 23.15 24.53
CA TYR A 72 -4.54 21.79 24.40
C TYR A 72 -5.24 20.84 25.36
N THR A 73 -5.41 21.25 26.61
CA THR A 73 -6.08 20.46 27.65
C THR A 73 -7.53 20.19 27.29
N ILE A 74 -8.27 21.20 26.82
CA ILE A 74 -9.65 21.02 26.34
C ILE A 74 -9.67 20.01 25.18
N CYS A 75 -8.77 20.14 24.20
CA CYS A 75 -8.65 19.19 23.10
C CYS A 75 -8.45 17.74 23.60
N LEU A 76 -7.63 17.51 24.63
CA LEU A 76 -7.44 16.17 25.19
C LEU A 76 -8.75 15.55 25.74
N PHE A 77 -9.67 16.36 26.25
CA PHE A 77 -10.96 15.87 26.77
C PHE A 77 -11.97 15.58 25.67
N VAL A 78 -12.06 16.45 24.66
CA VAL A 78 -13.17 16.42 23.69
C VAL A 78 -12.78 15.81 22.35
N ASN A 79 -11.51 15.93 21.93
CA ASN A 79 -11.12 15.51 20.60
C ASN A 79 -10.99 13.99 20.47
N LYS A 80 -11.36 13.54 19.28
CA LYS A 80 -11.05 12.23 18.75
C LYS A 80 -10.36 12.37 17.41
N SER A 81 -9.56 11.36 17.06
CA SER A 81 -9.14 11.13 15.68
C SER A 81 -10.10 10.15 15.03
N TYR A 82 -10.62 10.51 13.87
CA TYR A 82 -11.43 9.63 13.02
C TYR A 82 -10.57 9.22 11.85
N ILE A 83 -10.41 7.92 11.64
CA ILE A 83 -9.67 7.33 10.53
C ILE A 83 -10.70 6.62 9.67
N GLU A 84 -10.90 7.12 8.46
CA GLU A 84 -11.87 6.62 7.50
C GLU A 84 -11.09 6.07 6.31
N VAL A 85 -11.26 4.78 6.01
CA VAL A 85 -10.56 4.09 4.94
C VAL A 85 -11.55 3.41 4.03
N ASP A 86 -11.43 3.69 2.74
CA ASP A 86 -12.14 2.98 1.66
C ASP A 86 -11.18 2.75 0.48
N ASN A 87 -11.69 2.20 -0.62
CA ASN A 87 -10.89 1.88 -1.80
C ASN A 87 -10.34 3.12 -2.54
N SER A 88 -10.95 4.29 -2.31
CA SER A 88 -10.64 5.57 -2.94
C SER A 88 -9.95 6.56 -2.01
N ARG A 89 -10.03 6.39 -0.69
CA ARG A 89 -9.59 7.41 0.27
C ARG A 89 -9.11 6.80 1.59
N LEU A 90 -7.99 7.32 2.08
CA LEU A 90 -7.53 7.20 3.46
C LEU A 90 -7.54 8.60 4.07
N SER A 91 -8.52 8.88 4.94
CA SER A 91 -8.71 10.18 5.57
C SER A 91 -8.56 10.12 7.07
N ILE A 92 -7.90 11.13 7.64
CA ILE A 92 -7.77 11.30 9.08
C ILE A 92 -8.10 12.73 9.47
N ARG A 93 -9.09 12.86 10.34
CA ARG A 93 -9.56 14.15 10.86
C ARG A 93 -9.60 14.16 12.37
N HIS A 94 -9.39 15.34 12.95
CA HIS A 94 -9.47 15.58 14.39
C HIS A 94 -10.65 16.50 14.68
N ALA A 95 -11.56 16.05 15.55
CA ALA A 95 -12.80 16.77 15.85
C ALA A 95 -13.25 16.48 17.30
N PRO A 96 -14.03 17.37 17.94
CA PRO A 96 -14.72 18.52 17.36
C PRO A 96 -13.90 19.81 17.26
N LEU A 97 -12.85 20.00 18.07
CA LEU A 97 -12.07 21.24 18.05
C LEU A 97 -10.95 21.18 16.99
N PRO A 98 -10.67 22.30 16.29
CA PRO A 98 -9.60 22.37 15.31
C PRO A 98 -8.24 21.96 15.90
N TRP A 99 -7.44 21.24 15.12
CA TRP A 99 -6.09 20.90 15.53
C TRP A 99 -5.10 21.24 14.43
N TRP A 100 -4.00 21.89 14.82
CA TRP A 100 -2.99 22.44 13.90
C TRP A 100 -2.33 21.39 13.00
N ARG A 101 -2.35 20.09 13.37
CA ARG A 101 -1.81 19.01 12.52
C ARG A 101 -2.69 18.67 11.31
N GLY A 102 -3.82 19.37 11.12
CA GLY A 102 -4.62 19.30 9.91
C GLY A 102 -5.33 17.96 9.69
N THR A 103 -5.98 17.86 8.54
CA THR A 103 -6.58 16.61 8.04
C THR A 103 -5.58 15.96 7.09
N VAL A 104 -5.35 14.65 7.25
CA VAL A 104 -4.60 13.87 6.27
C VAL A 104 -5.59 13.28 5.28
N ASP A 105 -5.32 13.48 4.00
CA ASP A 105 -6.06 12.85 2.90
C ASP A 105 -5.04 12.24 1.95
N LEU A 106 -5.19 10.95 1.67
CA LEU A 106 -4.30 10.16 0.83
C LEU A 106 -5.12 9.23 -0.05
N HIS A 107 -4.73 9.12 -1.32
CA HIS A 107 -5.32 8.11 -2.19
C HIS A 107 -4.64 6.75 -1.88
N PRO A 108 -5.39 5.67 -1.61
CA PRO A 108 -4.81 4.38 -1.27
C PRO A 108 -3.83 3.85 -2.32
N ARG A 109 -3.96 4.24 -3.60
CA ARG A 109 -3.05 3.82 -4.67
C ARG A 109 -1.65 4.43 -4.57
N ASP A 110 -1.52 5.56 -3.91
CA ASP A 110 -0.23 6.26 -3.70
C ASP A 110 0.52 5.69 -2.49
N LEU A 111 -0.18 4.94 -1.64
CA LEU A 111 0.38 4.28 -0.47
C LEU A 111 1.20 3.06 -0.91
N GLU A 112 2.48 3.08 -0.57
CA GLU A 112 3.39 1.95 -0.73
C GLU A 112 3.27 1.03 0.49
N GLN A 113 3.40 1.61 1.69
CA GLN A 113 3.39 0.87 2.95
C GLN A 113 2.99 1.74 4.14
N LEU A 114 2.50 1.11 5.20
CA LEU A 114 2.29 1.72 6.51
C LEU A 114 3.32 1.18 7.48
N TYR A 115 3.72 2.00 8.45
CA TYR A 115 4.62 1.54 9.49
C TYR A 115 4.51 2.39 10.75
N VAL A 116 4.84 1.79 11.90
CA VAL A 116 4.90 2.52 13.18
C VAL A 116 6.32 2.99 13.43
N LYS A 117 6.49 4.28 13.75
CA LYS A 117 7.78 4.85 14.15
C LYS A 117 7.80 5.17 15.64
N GLU A 118 8.83 4.69 16.34
CA GLU A 118 9.11 5.08 17.73
C GLU A 118 10.01 6.32 17.76
N LYS A 119 9.58 7.34 18.49
CA LYS A 119 10.39 8.50 18.83
C LYS A 119 10.77 8.42 20.30
N ILE A 120 12.07 8.33 20.56
CA ILE A 120 12.64 8.29 21.91
C ILE A 120 13.17 9.67 22.26
N ASN A 121 12.60 10.30 23.28
CA ASN A 121 13.13 11.53 23.87
C ASN A 121 13.82 11.16 25.18
N LYS A 122 15.15 11.32 25.24
CA LYS A 122 15.94 11.15 26.46
C LYS A 122 16.10 12.51 27.13
N GLY A 123 15.62 12.65 28.36
CA GLY A 123 15.86 13.80 29.22
C GLY A 123 16.61 13.41 30.49
N GLU A 124 17.05 14.38 31.27
CA GLU A 124 17.79 14.17 32.53
C GLU A 124 17.00 13.29 33.53
N ASN A 125 15.67 13.39 33.52
CA ASN A 125 14.78 12.67 34.42
C ASN A 125 14.14 11.40 33.81
N GLY A 126 14.63 10.92 32.67
CA GLY A 126 14.20 9.64 32.10
C GLY A 126 13.96 9.63 30.60
N THR A 127 13.44 8.51 30.11
CA THR A 127 13.19 8.27 28.67
C THR A 127 11.69 8.25 28.40
N THR A 128 11.22 9.16 27.55
CA THR A 128 9.83 9.18 27.07
C THR A 128 9.77 8.62 25.66
N LYS A 129 8.87 7.67 25.42
CA LYS A 129 8.63 7.06 24.11
C LYS A 129 7.31 7.57 23.53
N GLN A 130 7.30 7.83 22.23
CA GLN A 130 6.09 8.23 21.51
C GLN A 130 5.99 7.44 20.21
N TYR A 131 4.79 7.04 19.85
CA TYR A 131 4.53 6.25 18.64
C TYR A 131 3.72 7.07 17.64
N SER A 132 4.01 6.87 16.36
CA SER A 132 3.25 7.46 15.25
C SER A 132 3.12 6.46 14.12
N VAL A 133 1.93 6.37 13.51
CA VAL A 133 1.73 5.64 12.26
C VAL A 133 2.08 6.58 11.11
N ARG A 134 2.85 6.06 10.14
CA ARG A 134 3.35 6.81 8.99
C ARG A 134 3.04 6.07 7.69
N ALA A 135 2.81 6.83 6.63
CA ALA A 135 2.68 6.37 5.25
C ALA A 135 4.03 6.54 4.57
N LYS A 136 4.52 5.45 3.99
CA LYS A 136 5.50 5.52 2.90
C LYS A 136 4.72 5.57 1.58
N LEU A 137 4.96 6.59 0.79
CA LEU A 137 4.29 6.81 -0.49
C LEU A 137 5.18 6.31 -1.64
N LYS A 138 4.56 5.94 -2.76
CA LYS A 138 5.24 5.40 -3.95
C LYS A 138 6.22 6.37 -4.62
N ASP A 139 6.05 7.67 -4.39
CA ASP A 139 6.99 8.70 -4.81
C ASP A 139 8.25 8.77 -3.92
N GLY A 140 8.35 7.90 -2.90
CA GLY A 140 9.43 7.84 -1.93
C GLY A 140 9.25 8.79 -0.74
N SER A 141 8.21 9.62 -0.74
CA SER A 141 7.94 10.54 0.37
C SER A 141 7.31 9.83 1.57
N ASP A 142 7.44 10.48 2.73
CA ASP A 142 6.97 9.95 4.00
C ASP A 142 6.05 10.95 4.71
N LYS A 143 4.85 10.50 5.08
CA LYS A 143 3.83 11.33 5.72
C LYS A 143 3.38 10.74 7.05
N SER A 144 3.39 11.53 8.12
CA SER A 144 2.76 11.12 9.39
C SER A 144 1.25 11.14 9.24
N ILE A 145 0.63 9.99 9.53
CA ILE A 145 -0.80 9.73 9.36
C ILE A 145 -1.52 10.05 10.66
N ILE A 146 -1.08 9.44 11.75
CA ILE A 146 -1.54 9.73 13.10
C ILE A 146 -0.32 9.83 14.02
N GLY A 147 -0.17 10.98 14.69
CA GLY A 147 1.05 11.33 15.40
C GLY A 147 0.86 11.59 16.89
N PHE A 148 1.69 10.95 17.71
CA PHE A 148 2.25 11.33 19.02
C PHE A 148 1.32 11.82 20.15
N ILE A 149 0.01 11.95 19.95
CA ILE A 149 -0.92 12.32 21.02
C ILE A 149 -1.35 11.03 21.71
N GLY A 150 -0.45 10.55 22.55
CA GLY A 150 -0.78 9.55 23.54
C GLY A 150 -1.08 8.13 23.04
N MET A 151 -0.83 7.85 21.77
CA MET A 151 -0.93 6.49 21.24
C MET A 151 0.16 5.60 21.81
N GLU A 152 -0.24 4.47 22.39
CA GLU A 152 0.67 3.43 22.85
C GLU A 152 1.10 2.55 21.67
N ALA A 153 2.22 1.85 21.80
CA ALA A 153 2.81 1.05 20.72
C ALA A 153 1.82 0.03 20.11
N HIS A 154 1.09 -0.68 20.98
CA HIS A 154 0.11 -1.69 20.57
C HIS A 154 -1.08 -1.08 19.84
N GLU A 155 -1.51 0.14 20.20
CA GLU A 155 -2.61 0.84 19.53
C GLU A 155 -2.16 1.26 18.12
N ALA A 156 -0.93 1.77 17.99
CA ALA A 156 -0.36 2.16 16.70
C ALA A 156 -0.22 0.96 15.75
N GLN A 157 0.29 -0.17 16.25
CA GLN A 157 0.42 -1.41 15.46
C GLN A 157 -0.94 -2.01 15.09
N GLN A 158 -1.95 -1.88 15.96
CA GLN A 158 -3.31 -2.29 15.61
C GLN A 158 -3.90 -1.44 14.48
N VAL A 159 -3.69 -0.12 14.52
CA VAL A 159 -4.13 0.79 13.44
C VAL A 159 -3.43 0.45 12.12
N GLU A 160 -2.10 0.32 12.13
CA GLU A 160 -1.30 -0.12 10.98
C GLU A 160 -1.86 -1.41 10.36
N LYS A 161 -1.88 -2.50 11.13
CA LYS A 161 -2.32 -3.82 10.66
C LYS A 161 -3.75 -3.81 10.14
N LYS A 162 -4.65 -3.04 10.75
CA LYS A 162 -6.04 -2.95 10.31
C LYS A 162 -6.17 -2.23 8.97
N ILE A 163 -5.46 -1.12 8.79
CA ILE A 163 -5.48 -0.41 7.51
C ILE A 163 -4.80 -1.26 6.42
N GLU A 164 -3.66 -1.89 6.71
CA GLU A 164 -2.97 -2.76 5.75
C GLU A 164 -3.83 -3.94 5.34
N SER A 165 -4.41 -4.65 6.32
CA SER A 165 -5.29 -5.79 6.05
C SER A 165 -6.50 -5.37 5.21
N PHE A 166 -7.09 -4.23 5.50
CA PHE A 166 -8.24 -3.71 4.77
C PHE A 166 -7.88 -3.30 3.33
N LEU A 167 -6.77 -2.58 3.14
CA LEU A 167 -6.29 -2.14 1.84
C LEU A 167 -5.51 -3.21 1.05
N ARG A 168 -5.33 -4.39 1.65
CA ARG A 168 -4.51 -5.51 1.15
C ARG A 168 -3.09 -5.06 0.82
N ILE A 169 -2.52 -4.24 1.71
CA ILE A 169 -1.13 -3.81 1.62
C ILE A 169 -0.29 -4.94 2.22
N PRO A 170 0.69 -5.47 1.46
CA PRO A 170 1.60 -6.48 1.98
C PRO A 170 2.49 -5.87 3.07
N ASP A 171 2.60 -6.56 4.19
CA ASP A 171 3.45 -6.12 5.29
C ASP A 171 4.92 -6.50 5.07
N TYR A 172 5.80 -5.51 5.03
CA TYR A 172 7.25 -5.67 4.92
C TYR A 172 8.01 -4.68 5.79
N TYR A 173 9.28 -5.00 6.06
CA TYR A 173 10.17 -4.19 6.88
C TYR A 173 10.39 -2.79 6.29
N VAL A 174 10.17 -1.76 7.10
CA VAL A 174 10.57 -0.38 6.79
C VAL A 174 11.69 0.05 7.73
N GLU A 175 12.74 0.69 7.20
CA GLU A 175 13.84 1.19 8.02
C GLU A 175 13.35 2.20 9.07
N GLY A 176 13.67 1.95 10.34
CA GLY A 176 13.24 2.79 11.47
C GLY A 176 11.83 2.49 11.99
N GLU A 177 11.22 1.40 11.53
CA GLU A 177 9.99 0.85 12.08
C GLU A 177 10.18 0.32 13.52
N TYR A 178 9.14 0.44 14.33
CA TYR A 178 9.05 -0.14 15.66
C TYR A 178 8.53 -1.59 15.62
N GLY A 179 9.30 -2.52 16.21
CA GLY A 179 8.88 -3.92 16.38
C GLY A 179 9.39 -4.86 15.29
N LEU A 180 10.68 -4.76 14.96
CA LEU A 180 11.37 -5.37 13.82
C LEU A 180 11.39 -6.91 13.74
N THR A 181 10.78 -7.64 14.65
CA THR A 181 11.26 -8.97 15.00
C THR A 181 11.00 -10.09 13.98
N ALA A 182 10.30 -9.87 12.86
CA ALA A 182 10.05 -10.94 11.87
C ALA A 182 9.60 -10.50 10.46
N LYS A 183 9.67 -9.21 10.09
CA LYS A 183 9.13 -8.75 8.79
C LYS A 183 10.10 -9.06 7.64
N ARG A 184 9.56 -9.46 6.48
CA ARG A 184 10.33 -9.75 5.26
C ARG A 184 10.81 -8.47 4.60
N MET A 185 11.86 -8.56 3.78
CA MET A 185 12.35 -7.44 2.99
C MET A 185 11.39 -7.14 1.82
N SER A 186 11.27 -5.88 1.40
CA SER A 186 10.30 -5.47 0.37
C SER A 186 10.42 -6.24 -0.95
N ASN A 187 11.63 -6.62 -1.34
CA ASN A 187 11.94 -7.41 -2.54
C ASN A 187 11.52 -8.88 -2.46
N GLU A 188 11.12 -9.36 -1.28
CA GLU A 188 10.63 -10.73 -1.05
C GLU A 188 9.11 -10.80 -1.00
N VAL A 189 8.43 -9.65 -0.95
CA VAL A 189 6.99 -9.57 -0.77
C VAL A 189 6.31 -9.19 -2.09
N LYS A 190 5.24 -9.92 -2.41
CA LYS A 190 4.46 -9.76 -3.63
C LYS A 190 3.94 -8.33 -3.80
N THR A 191 4.10 -7.78 -4.99
CA THR A 191 3.59 -6.44 -5.33
C THR A 191 2.07 -6.44 -5.29
N ARG A 192 1.52 -5.38 -4.70
CA ARG A 192 0.09 -5.17 -4.50
C ARG A 192 -0.67 -5.26 -5.83
N ARG A 193 -1.80 -5.98 -5.84
CA ARG A 193 -2.80 -5.84 -6.90
C ARG A 193 -3.41 -4.44 -6.79
N PRO A 194 -3.58 -3.67 -7.89
CA PRO A 194 -4.51 -2.54 -7.87
C PRO A 194 -5.82 -3.06 -7.29
N ILE A 195 -6.33 -2.43 -6.23
CA ILE A 195 -7.69 -2.73 -5.78
C ILE A 195 -8.55 -2.51 -7.02
N ALA A 196 -9.30 -3.56 -7.38
CA ALA A 196 -10.16 -3.56 -8.55
C ALA A 196 -10.87 -2.20 -8.65
N GLY A 197 -10.96 -1.67 -9.88
CA GLY A 197 -11.88 -0.58 -10.15
C GLY A 197 -13.27 -0.92 -9.59
N MET A 198 -14.10 0.10 -9.44
CA MET A 198 -15.47 0.00 -8.91
C MET A 198 -16.17 -1.32 -9.31
N PRO A 199 -17.04 -1.89 -8.45
CA PRO A 199 -17.83 -3.07 -8.81
C PRO A 199 -18.39 -2.94 -10.23
N GLY A 200 -17.94 -3.82 -11.15
CA GLY A 200 -18.27 -3.75 -12.58
C GLY A 200 -17.13 -3.34 -13.52
N ASP A 201 -15.89 -3.14 -13.05
CA ASP A 201 -14.74 -2.93 -13.93
C ASP A 201 -14.37 -4.23 -14.68
N GLN A 202 -14.83 -4.33 -15.93
CA GLN A 202 -14.67 -5.47 -16.84
C GLN A 202 -13.32 -5.46 -17.59
N SER A 203 -12.26 -4.84 -17.06
CA SER A 203 -10.93 -4.89 -17.69
C SER A 203 -10.18 -6.21 -17.44
N LEU A 204 -9.38 -6.64 -18.41
CA LEU A 204 -8.47 -7.79 -18.29
C LEU A 204 -7.48 -7.65 -17.13
N LYS A 205 -7.12 -6.41 -16.75
CA LYS A 205 -6.20 -6.11 -15.63
C LYS A 205 -6.72 -6.64 -14.28
N ASN A 206 -8.04 -6.79 -14.17
CA ASN A 206 -8.71 -7.19 -12.94
C ASN A 206 -9.02 -8.69 -12.87
N LEU A 207 -8.65 -9.49 -13.88
CA LEU A 207 -8.89 -10.93 -13.88
C LEU A 207 -8.28 -11.59 -12.64
N GLN A 208 -9.09 -12.44 -12.00
CA GLN A 208 -8.75 -13.23 -10.81
C GLN A 208 -9.02 -14.70 -11.05
N LEU A 209 -8.46 -15.56 -10.20
CA LEU A 209 -8.79 -16.99 -10.17
C LEU A 209 -10.31 -17.16 -10.05
N GLY A 210 -10.89 -17.95 -10.95
CA GLY A 210 -12.34 -18.19 -11.02
C GLY A 210 -13.13 -17.20 -11.88
N SER A 211 -12.51 -16.15 -12.42
CA SER A 211 -13.17 -15.22 -13.33
C SER A 211 -13.55 -15.90 -14.65
N PHE A 212 -14.58 -15.37 -15.31
CA PHE A 212 -15.04 -15.82 -16.61
C PHE A 212 -14.83 -14.74 -17.66
N LEU A 213 -14.57 -15.15 -18.89
CA LEU A 213 -14.45 -14.26 -20.04
C LEU A 213 -14.74 -15.00 -21.34
N ASP A 214 -15.22 -14.29 -22.36
CA ASP A 214 -15.42 -14.82 -23.70
C ASP A 214 -14.29 -14.34 -24.64
N PHE A 215 -13.80 -15.25 -25.49
CA PHE A 215 -12.80 -15.00 -26.54
C PHE A 215 -13.08 -15.94 -27.73
N GLU A 216 -13.01 -15.44 -28.97
CA GLU A 216 -13.29 -16.24 -30.19
C GLU A 216 -14.62 -17.02 -30.17
N SER A 217 -15.66 -16.49 -29.53
CA SER A 217 -16.97 -17.14 -29.33
C SER A 217 -16.99 -18.30 -28.33
N ASN A 218 -15.90 -18.50 -27.58
CA ASN A 218 -15.79 -19.51 -26.53
C ASN A 218 -15.73 -18.84 -25.15
N SER A 219 -16.33 -19.50 -24.17
CA SER A 219 -16.27 -19.06 -22.77
C SER A 219 -15.19 -19.80 -22.01
N TYR A 220 -14.38 -19.03 -21.30
CA TYR A 220 -13.26 -19.51 -20.52
C TYR A 220 -13.43 -19.18 -19.04
N LYS A 221 -12.90 -20.06 -18.19
CA LYS A 221 -12.72 -19.82 -16.77
C LYS A 221 -11.23 -19.71 -16.45
N VAL A 222 -10.85 -18.68 -15.69
CA VAL A 222 -9.49 -18.56 -15.16
C VAL A 222 -9.28 -19.66 -14.11
N SER A 223 -8.48 -20.67 -14.43
CA SER A 223 -8.20 -21.81 -13.56
C SER A 223 -6.87 -21.69 -12.83
N TYR A 224 -5.96 -20.85 -13.32
CA TYR A 224 -4.64 -20.63 -12.72
C TYR A 224 -4.15 -19.21 -13.03
N VAL A 225 -3.39 -18.63 -12.09
CA VAL A 225 -2.74 -17.33 -12.28
C VAL A 225 -1.27 -17.40 -11.85
N THR A 226 -0.39 -17.04 -12.77
CA THR A 226 1.02 -16.76 -12.48
C THR A 226 1.25 -15.26 -12.55
N GLN A 227 1.82 -14.67 -11.52
CA GLN A 227 2.23 -13.25 -11.51
C GLN A 227 3.75 -13.17 -11.54
N TYR A 228 4.28 -12.25 -12.35
CA TYR A 228 5.70 -11.95 -12.42
C TYR A 228 5.90 -10.50 -11.96
N ASP A 229 6.65 -10.29 -10.89
CA ASP A 229 7.03 -8.96 -10.43
C ASP A 229 8.49 -8.71 -10.78
N TRP A 230 8.72 -7.75 -11.67
CA TRP A 230 10.04 -7.48 -12.22
C TRP A 230 10.80 -6.45 -11.41
N LYS A 231 12.14 -6.52 -11.43
CA LYS A 231 13.00 -5.54 -10.72
C LYS A 231 12.83 -4.10 -11.19
N ASN A 232 12.29 -3.88 -12.39
CA ASN A 232 12.01 -2.55 -12.93
C ASN A 232 10.68 -1.96 -12.42
N GLY A 233 9.92 -2.70 -11.59
CA GLY A 233 8.63 -2.29 -11.04
C GLY A 233 7.40 -2.64 -11.89
N ASP A 234 7.60 -3.23 -13.08
CA ASP A 234 6.48 -3.74 -13.89
C ASP A 234 5.99 -5.09 -13.31
N THR A 235 4.71 -5.39 -13.54
CA THR A 235 4.08 -6.66 -13.17
C THR A 235 3.39 -7.27 -14.39
N ASP A 236 3.78 -8.50 -14.74
CA ASP A 236 3.13 -9.28 -15.78
C ASP A 236 2.26 -10.39 -15.17
N ARG A 237 1.30 -10.90 -15.95
CA ARG A 237 0.47 -12.03 -15.56
C ARG A 237 0.29 -13.03 -16.68
N LEU A 238 0.27 -14.31 -16.32
CA LEU A 238 -0.11 -15.41 -17.19
C LEU A 238 -1.32 -16.13 -16.58
N PHE A 239 -2.41 -16.18 -17.32
CA PHE A 239 -3.64 -16.86 -16.93
C PHE A 239 -3.75 -18.17 -17.70
N GLN A 240 -4.07 -19.26 -17.00
CA GLN A 240 -4.54 -20.48 -17.65
C GLN A 240 -6.06 -20.39 -17.76
N LEU A 241 -6.55 -20.43 -19.00
CA LEU A 241 -7.95 -20.30 -19.36
C LEU A 241 -8.47 -21.69 -19.70
N GLN A 242 -9.28 -22.25 -18.79
CA GLN A 242 -9.95 -23.51 -19.00
C GLN A 242 -11.20 -23.30 -19.85
N SER A 243 -11.31 -24.00 -20.98
CA SER A 243 -12.52 -23.94 -21.80
C SER A 243 -13.70 -24.58 -21.06
N ILE A 244 -14.88 -23.95 -21.12
CA ILE A 244 -16.12 -24.52 -20.58
C ILE A 244 -16.76 -25.49 -21.61
N GLY A 245 -16.34 -25.40 -22.87
CA GLY A 245 -16.82 -26.23 -23.98
C GLY A 245 -15.91 -27.41 -24.32
N ARG A 246 -15.88 -27.79 -25.60
CA ARG A 246 -14.96 -28.83 -26.14
C ARG A 246 -13.66 -28.24 -26.70
N ASP A 247 -13.51 -26.93 -26.63
CA ASP A 247 -12.33 -26.25 -27.15
C ASP A 247 -11.10 -26.45 -26.27
N LYS A 248 -9.94 -26.15 -26.84
CA LYS A 248 -8.67 -26.27 -26.14
C LYS A 248 -8.51 -25.16 -25.13
N ASP A 249 -7.86 -25.50 -24.01
CA ASP A 249 -7.38 -24.53 -23.04
C ASP A 249 -6.41 -23.54 -23.70
N ARG A 250 -6.40 -22.32 -23.16
CA ARG A 250 -5.56 -21.23 -23.65
C ARG A 250 -4.69 -20.67 -22.54
N LEU A 251 -3.59 -20.05 -22.94
CA LEU A 251 -2.83 -19.17 -22.06
C LEU A 251 -3.08 -17.73 -22.48
N LEU A 252 -3.29 -16.85 -21.50
CA LEU A 252 -3.42 -15.41 -21.73
C LEU A 252 -2.32 -14.70 -20.96
N HIS A 253 -1.39 -14.08 -21.67
CA HIS A 253 -0.32 -13.29 -21.09
C HIS A 253 -0.65 -11.80 -21.18
N LEU A 254 -0.60 -11.12 -20.03
CA LEU A 254 -0.75 -9.68 -19.89
C LEU A 254 0.60 -9.11 -19.47
N GLY A 255 1.33 -8.53 -20.41
CA GLY A 255 2.60 -7.86 -20.15
C GLY A 255 2.39 -6.37 -19.95
N GLN A 256 3.00 -5.78 -18.92
CA GLN A 256 2.99 -4.33 -18.73
C GLN A 256 4.36 -3.76 -19.07
N GLN A 257 4.41 -2.84 -20.03
CA GLN A 257 5.63 -2.14 -20.39
C GLN A 257 5.38 -0.65 -20.36
N ARG A 258 6.01 0.06 -19.40
CA ARG A 258 5.88 1.52 -19.24
C ARG A 258 4.41 2.00 -19.17
N GLY A 259 3.57 1.23 -18.48
CA GLY A 259 2.15 1.53 -18.31
C GLY A 259 1.24 1.14 -19.47
N THR A 260 1.80 0.67 -20.60
CA THR A 260 1.02 0.09 -21.71
C THR A 260 0.79 -1.40 -21.44
N LEU A 261 -0.45 -1.86 -21.60
CA LEU A 261 -0.81 -3.27 -21.50
C LEU A 261 -0.66 -3.94 -22.86
N ASN A 262 0.15 -4.98 -22.93
CA ASN A 262 0.28 -5.86 -24.08
C ASN A 262 -0.43 -7.18 -23.78
N VAL A 263 -1.32 -7.60 -24.66
CA VAL A 263 -2.14 -8.80 -24.49
C VAL A 263 -1.71 -9.83 -25.53
N PHE A 264 -1.42 -11.05 -25.08
CA PHE A 264 -1.03 -12.15 -25.96
C PHE A 264 -1.80 -13.42 -25.61
N VAL A 265 -2.32 -14.11 -26.62
CA VAL A 265 -2.80 -15.48 -26.47
C VAL A 265 -1.65 -16.42 -26.79
N GLU A 266 -1.26 -17.21 -25.80
CA GLU A 266 -0.07 -18.03 -25.83
C GLU A 266 -0.37 -19.53 -25.89
N ALA A 267 0.64 -20.27 -26.37
CA ALA A 267 0.74 -21.71 -26.26
C ALA A 267 2.14 -22.11 -25.79
N LYS A 268 2.24 -23.19 -25.01
CA LYS A 268 3.53 -23.77 -24.65
C LYS A 268 4.17 -24.42 -25.88
N ILE A 269 5.40 -24.04 -26.17
CA ILE A 269 6.25 -24.74 -27.14
C ILE A 269 6.72 -26.03 -26.47
N ASN A 270 6.56 -27.17 -27.15
CA ASN A 270 6.94 -28.45 -26.59
C ASN A 270 8.47 -28.62 -26.51
N LEU A 271 8.92 -29.56 -25.67
CA LEU A 271 10.35 -29.79 -25.43
C LEU A 271 11.14 -30.20 -26.68
N MET A 272 10.51 -30.86 -27.65
CA MET A 272 11.19 -31.30 -28.87
C MET A 272 11.47 -30.12 -29.80
N GLU A 273 10.49 -29.22 -29.95
CA GLU A 273 10.63 -27.99 -30.72
C GLU A 273 11.62 -27.02 -30.06
N SER A 274 11.58 -26.88 -28.73
CA SER A 274 12.44 -25.92 -28.03
C SER A 274 13.94 -26.27 -28.09
N ARG A 275 14.30 -27.53 -28.35
CA ARG A 275 15.70 -27.94 -28.56
C ARG A 275 16.35 -27.27 -29.76
N ALA A 276 15.57 -26.88 -30.77
CA ALA A 276 16.07 -26.21 -31.96
C ALA A 276 16.64 -24.80 -31.65
N PHE A 277 16.26 -24.21 -30.52
CA PHE A 277 16.69 -22.86 -30.16
C PHE A 277 18.13 -22.77 -29.64
N ALA A 278 18.74 -23.90 -29.24
CA ALA A 278 20.06 -23.93 -28.61
C ALA A 278 20.22 -22.91 -27.47
N PHE A 279 19.13 -22.63 -26.74
CA PHE A 279 19.06 -21.58 -25.74
C PHE A 279 19.76 -21.98 -24.43
N SER A 280 20.51 -21.04 -23.83
CA SER A 280 20.99 -21.14 -22.45
C SER A 280 20.83 -19.81 -21.72
N THR A 281 20.67 -19.87 -20.39
CA THR A 281 20.51 -18.65 -19.57
C THR A 281 21.80 -17.82 -19.48
N GLU A 282 22.96 -18.46 -19.64
CA GLU A 282 24.28 -17.81 -19.62
C GLU A 282 24.62 -17.13 -20.96
N ASN A 283 24.11 -17.65 -22.06
CA ASN A 283 24.39 -17.16 -23.41
C ASN A 283 23.12 -17.28 -24.27
N ALA A 284 22.13 -16.46 -23.95
CA ALA A 284 20.88 -16.41 -24.70
C ALA A 284 21.16 -15.89 -26.12
N PRO A 285 20.71 -16.58 -27.18
CA PRO A 285 20.93 -16.13 -28.55
C PRO A 285 20.19 -14.81 -28.81
N ASP A 286 20.73 -13.94 -29.65
CA ASP A 286 20.07 -12.67 -30.03
C ASP A 286 18.87 -12.88 -30.95
N LYS A 287 18.82 -14.02 -31.64
CA LYS A 287 17.75 -14.39 -32.57
C LYS A 287 17.32 -15.83 -32.39
N LEU A 288 16.03 -16.06 -32.55
CA LEU A 288 15.43 -17.39 -32.62
C LEU A 288 14.69 -17.53 -33.95
N GLN A 289 14.82 -18.69 -34.58
CA GLN A 289 13.98 -19.05 -35.72
C GLN A 289 12.95 -20.08 -35.27
N TYR A 290 11.67 -19.79 -35.47
CA TYR A 290 10.59 -20.71 -35.14
C TYR A 290 9.52 -20.65 -36.23
N GLN A 291 9.21 -21.81 -36.82
CA GLN A 291 8.36 -21.90 -38.00
C GLN A 291 8.89 -21.01 -39.13
N GLU A 292 8.06 -20.14 -39.70
CA GLU A 292 8.42 -19.22 -40.80
C GLU A 292 8.82 -17.82 -40.31
N HIS A 293 9.07 -17.67 -39.01
CA HIS A 293 9.32 -16.37 -38.38
C HIS A 293 10.71 -16.30 -37.73
N ASP A 294 11.36 -15.16 -37.96
CA ASP A 294 12.56 -14.75 -37.23
C ASP A 294 12.14 -13.88 -36.05
N PHE A 295 12.62 -14.23 -34.86
CA PHE A 295 12.39 -13.50 -33.63
C PHE A 295 13.70 -12.89 -33.14
N VAL A 296 13.66 -11.63 -32.71
CA VAL A 296 14.83 -10.91 -32.17
C VAL A 296 14.62 -10.67 -30.68
N LEU A 297 15.67 -10.87 -29.88
CA LEU A 297 15.65 -10.58 -28.45
C LEU A 297 15.41 -9.08 -28.24
N VAL A 298 14.29 -8.72 -27.60
CA VAL A 298 13.94 -7.32 -27.31
C VAL A 298 14.05 -6.97 -25.83
N GLN A 299 13.90 -7.95 -24.94
CA GLN A 299 13.89 -7.72 -23.51
C GLN A 299 14.39 -8.92 -22.72
N GLN A 300 15.23 -8.65 -21.73
CA GLN A 300 15.59 -9.58 -20.67
C GLN A 300 15.16 -8.99 -19.33
N SER A 301 14.53 -9.78 -18.48
CA SER A 301 13.99 -9.32 -17.20
C SER A 301 14.26 -10.35 -16.12
N SER A 302 14.51 -9.87 -14.90
CA SER A 302 14.64 -10.71 -13.70
C SER A 302 13.73 -10.18 -12.61
N GLY A 303 13.21 -11.09 -11.79
CA GLY A 303 12.15 -10.75 -10.83
C GLY A 303 11.77 -11.91 -9.92
N GLN A 304 10.53 -11.85 -9.42
CA GLN A 304 9.91 -12.87 -8.61
C GLN A 304 8.63 -13.38 -9.29
N LEU A 305 8.48 -14.70 -9.34
CA LEU A 305 7.29 -15.39 -9.83
C LEU A 305 6.44 -15.88 -8.67
N TYR A 306 5.13 -15.65 -8.73
CA TYR A 306 4.15 -16.06 -7.74
C TYR A 306 3.08 -16.94 -8.38
N LEU A 307 2.97 -18.16 -7.87
CA LEU A 307 2.04 -19.18 -8.36
C LEU A 307 0.73 -19.15 -7.56
N ASN A 308 -0.43 -19.08 -8.22
CA ASN A 308 -1.76 -19.14 -7.60
C ASN A 308 -1.92 -18.24 -6.37
N ASP A 309 -1.45 -17.01 -6.47
CA ASP A 309 -1.46 -16.06 -5.35
C ASP A 309 -0.68 -16.46 -4.10
N ALA A 310 0.32 -17.34 -4.24
CA ALA A 310 1.27 -17.60 -3.17
C ALA A 310 1.95 -16.31 -2.67
N ASN A 311 2.19 -16.26 -1.37
CA ASN A 311 2.88 -15.14 -0.69
C ASN A 311 4.41 -15.23 -0.77
N SER A 312 4.95 -16.32 -1.32
CA SER A 312 6.38 -16.52 -1.51
C SER A 312 6.70 -16.51 -3.00
N GLY A 313 7.59 -15.60 -3.40
CA GLY A 313 8.11 -15.51 -4.76
C GLY A 313 9.20 -16.54 -5.01
N LEU A 314 9.30 -16.99 -6.26
CA LEU A 314 10.43 -17.76 -6.76
C LEU A 314 11.26 -16.86 -7.68
N PRO A 315 12.61 -16.85 -7.55
CA PRO A 315 13.46 -16.14 -8.48
C PRO A 315 13.19 -16.60 -9.92
N VAL A 316 12.98 -15.63 -10.81
CA VAL A 316 12.64 -15.88 -12.21
C VAL A 316 13.42 -14.96 -13.14
N GLU A 317 13.80 -15.49 -14.29
CA GLU A 317 14.34 -14.73 -15.42
C GLU A 317 13.49 -14.98 -16.65
N GLN A 318 13.31 -13.95 -17.47
CA GLN A 318 12.53 -14.01 -18.70
C GLN A 318 13.30 -13.34 -19.84
N TRP A 319 13.29 -13.99 -21.00
CA TRP A 319 13.74 -13.45 -22.27
C TRP A 319 12.53 -13.35 -23.20
N THR A 320 12.32 -12.17 -23.77
CA THR A 320 11.24 -11.91 -24.71
C THR A 320 11.83 -11.60 -26.07
N TYR A 321 11.45 -12.41 -27.04
CA TYR A 321 11.81 -12.26 -28.43
C TYR A 321 10.57 -11.84 -29.22
N GLU A 322 10.71 -10.92 -30.17
CA GLU A 322 9.57 -10.45 -30.98
C GLU A 322 9.82 -10.67 -32.48
N SER A 323 8.75 -11.00 -33.20
CA SER A 323 8.71 -11.00 -34.66
C SER A 323 7.70 -9.96 -35.13
N GLY A 324 8.21 -8.78 -35.50
CA GLY A 324 7.39 -7.60 -35.79
C GLY A 324 6.56 -7.17 -34.58
N GLN A 325 5.32 -6.75 -34.80
CA GLN A 325 4.38 -6.38 -33.72
C GLN A 325 3.39 -7.49 -33.36
N ARG A 326 3.40 -8.60 -34.09
CA ARG A 326 2.33 -9.61 -34.02
C ARG A 326 2.66 -10.79 -33.12
N TYR A 327 3.90 -11.27 -33.13
CA TYR A 327 4.27 -12.49 -32.42
C TYR A 327 5.39 -12.24 -31.43
N HIS A 328 5.38 -13.00 -30.34
CA HIS A 328 6.50 -13.07 -29.42
C HIS A 328 6.82 -14.52 -29.01
N ILE A 329 8.07 -14.75 -28.63
CA ILE A 329 8.47 -15.93 -27.89
C ILE A 329 8.95 -15.48 -26.52
N ARG A 330 8.41 -16.09 -25.46
CA ARG A 330 8.93 -15.92 -24.11
C ARG A 330 9.63 -17.19 -23.68
N VAL A 331 10.86 -17.03 -23.18
CA VAL A 331 11.59 -18.07 -22.46
C VAL A 331 11.63 -17.68 -20.99
N VAL A 332 11.13 -18.54 -20.12
CA VAL A 332 11.03 -18.28 -18.68
C VAL A 332 11.87 -19.32 -17.94
N SER A 333 12.82 -18.87 -17.13
CA SER A 333 13.67 -19.70 -16.27
C SER A 333 13.30 -19.51 -14.81
N TYR A 334 12.96 -20.59 -14.11
CA TYR A 334 12.78 -20.59 -12.66
C TYR A 334 13.11 -21.97 -12.08
N GLN A 335 13.80 -22.02 -10.94
CA GLN A 335 14.22 -23.27 -10.29
C GLN A 335 14.98 -24.25 -11.22
N GLY A 336 15.75 -23.73 -12.17
CA GLY A 336 16.48 -24.54 -13.16
C GLY A 336 15.62 -25.16 -14.26
N MET A 337 14.32 -24.87 -14.29
CA MET A 337 13.41 -25.25 -15.38
C MET A 337 13.32 -24.13 -16.41
N LEU A 338 13.25 -24.51 -17.69
CA LEU A 338 12.99 -23.59 -18.80
C LEU A 338 11.63 -23.91 -19.42
N GLU A 339 10.76 -22.89 -19.49
CA GLU A 339 9.50 -22.95 -20.21
C GLU A 339 9.52 -22.00 -21.40
N TYR A 340 8.93 -22.43 -22.51
CA TYR A 340 8.90 -21.70 -23.77
C TYR A 340 7.45 -21.46 -24.18
N PHE A 341 7.13 -20.23 -24.53
CA PHE A 341 5.80 -19.81 -24.94
C PHE A 341 5.89 -19.11 -26.29
N ILE A 342 4.99 -19.45 -27.21
CA ILE A 342 4.73 -18.67 -28.43
C ILE A 342 3.40 -17.95 -28.23
N GLY A 343 3.36 -16.66 -28.52
CA GLY A 343 2.14 -15.86 -28.38
C GLY A 343 1.86 -15.00 -29.60
N GLU A 344 0.57 -14.86 -29.88
CA GLU A 344 0.03 -13.91 -30.85
C GLU A 344 -0.60 -12.73 -30.11
N ARG A 345 -0.26 -11.52 -30.53
CA ARG A 345 -0.75 -10.27 -29.93
C ARG A 345 -2.23 -10.10 -30.24
N GLU A 346 -3.00 -9.83 -29.20
CA GLU A 346 -4.43 -9.56 -29.27
C GLU A 346 -4.75 -8.15 -28.77
N LEU A 347 -5.93 -7.66 -29.15
CA LEU A 347 -6.47 -6.42 -28.58
C LEU A 347 -7.24 -6.74 -27.29
N GLU A 348 -7.18 -5.85 -26.30
CA GLU A 348 -7.98 -6.01 -25.06
C GLU A 348 -9.48 -6.16 -25.38
N GLY A 349 -9.98 -5.47 -26.42
CA GLY A 349 -11.36 -5.56 -26.88
C GLY A 349 -11.76 -6.88 -27.55
N SER A 350 -10.81 -7.77 -27.86
CA SER A 350 -11.11 -9.13 -28.34
C SER A 350 -11.74 -10.01 -27.25
N PHE A 351 -11.62 -9.60 -25.98
CA PHE A 351 -12.14 -10.29 -24.81
C PHE A 351 -13.36 -9.54 -24.25
N TYR A 352 -14.45 -10.25 -23.98
CA TYR A 352 -15.71 -9.63 -23.56
C TYR A 352 -16.46 -10.47 -22.53
N LYS A 353 -17.53 -9.89 -21.95
CA LYS A 353 -18.29 -10.47 -20.82
C LYS A 353 -17.39 -10.95 -19.68
N ILE A 354 -16.44 -10.10 -19.29
CA ILE A 354 -15.55 -10.40 -18.17
C ILE A 354 -16.35 -10.33 -16.87
N LEU A 355 -16.43 -11.46 -16.16
CA LEU A 355 -17.13 -11.60 -14.89
C LEU A 355 -16.11 -12.02 -13.82
N ASN A 356 -15.85 -11.13 -12.87
CA ASN A 356 -15.01 -11.42 -11.71
C ASN A 356 -15.86 -12.07 -10.60
N PRO A 357 -15.28 -12.98 -9.80
CA PRO A 357 -15.97 -13.70 -8.73
C PRO A 357 -16.42 -12.82 -7.55
#